data_AF-A0A0H3CRE0-F1
#
_entry.id   AF-A0A0H3CRE0-F1
#
_cell.length_a   1.000
_cell.length_b   1.000
_cell.length_c   1.000
_cell.angle_alpha   90.00
_cell.angle_beta   90.00
_cell.angle_gamma   90.00
#
_symmetry.space_group_name_H-M   'P 1'
#
loop_
_entity.id
_entity.type
_entity.pdbx_description
1 polymer ?
#
loop_
_entity_poly.entity_id
_entity_poly.type
_entity_poly.pdbx_seq_one_letter_code
_entity_poly.pdbx_strand_id
1 'polypeptide(L)'
;MIAEKSPEWPQDIAKIAEATGYDAETMLGMMGEHIKGQLQGSIRDLMEPALSPVTIAKKGFSKPLIETSHMLNSVDYDIKDGV
;
A
#
# COMPACT_ATOMS: atom_id res chain seq x y z
N MET A 1 -2.31 9.55 -1.75
CA MET A 1 -1.30 8.47 -1.73
C MET A 1 -0.38 8.52 -2.94
N ILE A 2 -0.71 7.96 -4.12
CA ILE A 2 0.27 7.78 -5.21
C ILE A 2 0.93 9.11 -5.62
N ALA A 3 0.14 10.15 -5.89
CA ALA A 3 0.68 11.45 -6.27
C ALA A 3 1.51 12.12 -5.16
N GLU A 4 1.25 11.78 -3.90
CA GLU A 4 1.98 12.33 -2.74
C GLU A 4 3.28 11.56 -2.51
N LYS A 5 3.32 10.25 -2.81
CA LYS A 5 4.44 9.36 -2.55
C LYS A 5 5.37 9.13 -3.73
N SER A 6 4.87 9.21 -4.96
CA SER A 6 5.66 8.99 -6.16
C SER A 6 6.88 9.90 -6.32
N PRO A 7 6.92 11.14 -5.81
CA PRO A 7 8.14 11.96 -5.84
C PRO A 7 9.30 11.38 -4.99
N GLU A 8 9.01 10.58 -3.96
CA GLU A 8 10.01 9.97 -3.07
C GLU A 8 10.64 8.71 -3.70
N TRP A 9 9.88 8.01 -4.55
CA TRP A 9 10.24 6.69 -5.08
C TRP A 9 11.59 6.61 -5.82
N PRO A 10 12.01 7.60 -6.63
CA PRO A 10 13.34 7.56 -7.26
C PRO A 10 14.49 7.54 -6.25
N GLN A 11 14.33 8.23 -5.12
CA GLN A 11 15.34 8.23 -4.06
C GLN A 11 15.27 6.92 -3.25
N ASP A 12 14.08 6.40 -3.02
CA ASP A 12 13.90 5.16 -2.27
C ASP A 12 14.47 3.95 -3.03
N ILE A 13 14.21 3.85 -4.35
CA ILE A 13 14.78 2.77 -5.17
C ILE A 13 16.31 2.86 -5.24
N ALA A 14 16.91 4.06 -5.22
CA ALA A 14 18.35 4.22 -5.17
C ALA A 14 18.96 3.68 -3.86
N LYS A 15 18.34 4.01 -2.71
CA LYS A 15 18.76 3.46 -1.40
C LYS A 15 18.59 1.95 -1.33
N ILE A 16 17.49 1.44 -1.88
CA ILE A 16 17.21 0.00 -1.94
C ILE A 16 18.26 -0.69 -2.82
N ALA A 17 18.58 -0.13 -3.99
CA ALA A 17 19.58 -0.67 -4.90
C ALA A 17 20.96 -0.82 -4.23
N GLU A 18 21.38 0.18 -3.46
CA GLU A 18 22.63 0.10 -2.67
C GLU A 18 22.55 -1.01 -1.61
N ALA A 19 21.43 -1.10 -0.89
CA ALA A 19 21.22 -2.09 0.16
C ALA A 19 21.12 -3.54 -0.35
N THR A 20 20.64 -3.74 -1.59
CA THR A 20 20.54 -5.06 -2.22
C THR A 20 21.77 -5.44 -3.04
N GLY A 21 22.82 -4.61 -3.06
CA GLY A 21 23.99 -4.85 -3.91
C GLY A 21 23.65 -4.84 -5.40
N TYR A 22 22.62 -4.07 -5.79
CA TYR A 22 22.11 -3.95 -7.15
C TYR A 22 21.55 -5.25 -7.76
N ASP A 23 21.23 -6.25 -6.94
CA ASP A 23 20.47 -7.42 -7.42
C ASP A 23 19.06 -6.97 -7.83
N ALA A 24 18.70 -7.17 -9.10
CA ALA A 24 17.50 -6.61 -9.69
C ALA A 24 16.21 -7.22 -9.11
N GLU A 25 16.18 -8.53 -8.90
CA GLU A 25 15.00 -9.23 -8.34
C GLU A 25 14.74 -8.78 -6.91
N THR A 26 15.79 -8.76 -6.07
CA THR A 26 15.68 -8.29 -4.68
C THR A 26 15.34 -6.80 -4.61
N MET A 27 15.97 -5.97 -5.45
CA MET A 27 15.72 -4.52 -5.50
C MET A 27 14.27 -4.21 -5.86
N LEU A 28 13.76 -4.79 -6.94
CA LEU A 28 12.39 -4.56 -7.39
C LEU A 28 11.38 -5.16 -6.40
N GLY A 29 11.68 -6.32 -5.81
CA GLY A 29 10.86 -6.93 -4.77
C GLY A 29 10.74 -6.03 -3.53
N MET A 30 11.87 -5.50 -3.03
CA MET A 30 11.87 -4.58 -1.90
C MET A 30 11.16 -3.26 -2.21
N MET A 31 11.31 -2.73 -3.43
CA MET A 31 10.56 -1.54 -3.87
C MET A 31 9.05 -1.81 -3.93
N GLY A 32 8.66 -3.00 -4.40
CA GLY A 32 7.28 -3.46 -4.42
C GLY A 32 6.67 -3.54 -3.02
N GLU A 33 7.36 -4.16 -2.06
CA GLU A 33 6.95 -4.19 -0.65
C GLU A 33 6.80 -2.77 -0.07
N HIS A 34 7.73 -1.87 -0.42
CA HIS A 34 7.68 -0.49 0.05
C HIS A 34 6.41 0.23 -0.42
N ILE A 35 6.10 0.16 -1.73
CA ILE A 35 4.90 0.79 -2.30
C ILE A 35 3.61 0.11 -1.78
N LYS A 36 3.61 -1.22 -1.69
CA LYS A 36 2.51 -2.00 -1.08
C LYS A 36 2.21 -1.51 0.34
N GLY A 37 3.25 -1.32 1.16
CA GLY A 37 3.14 -0.78 2.51
C GLY A 37 2.53 0.62 2.53
N GLN A 38 2.95 1.52 1.64
CA GLN A 38 2.37 2.86 1.50
C GLN A 38 0.89 2.83 1.12
N LEU A 39 0.49 1.95 0.19
CA LEU A 39 -0.91 1.78 -0.22
C LEU A 39 -1.77 1.22 0.91
N GLN A 40 -1.30 0.18 1.59
CA GLN A 40 -1.96 -0.36 2.77
C GLN A 40 -2.09 0.69 3.89
N GLY A 41 -1.07 1.53 4.09
CA GLY A 41 -1.14 2.68 5.00
C GLY A 41 -2.29 3.62 4.63
N SER A 42 -2.40 4.01 3.36
CA SER A 42 -3.47 4.90 2.91
C SER A 42 -4.88 4.30 3.08
N ILE A 43 -5.04 2.98 2.98
CA ILE A 43 -6.32 2.30 3.27
C ILE A 43 -6.66 2.39 4.76
N ARG A 44 -5.68 2.26 5.65
CA ARG A 44 -5.88 2.38 7.10
C ARG A 44 -6.22 3.81 7.54
N ASP A 45 -5.74 4.79 6.79
CA ASP A 45 -5.91 6.23 7.05
C ASP A 45 -7.09 6.84 6.30
N LEU A 46 -7.68 6.11 5.34
CA LEU A 46 -8.82 6.56 4.57
C LEU A 46 -10.00 6.88 5.50
N MET A 47 -10.55 8.10 5.36
CA MET A 47 -11.77 8.53 6.07
C MET A 47 -12.83 9.09 5.12
N GLU A 48 -12.47 9.39 3.87
CA GLU A 48 -13.35 9.98 2.87
C GLU A 48 -13.48 9.09 1.62
N PRO A 49 -14.71 8.90 1.10
CA PRO A 49 -15.97 9.39 1.67
C PRO A 49 -16.34 8.68 2.98
N ALA A 50 -17.00 9.41 3.88
CA ALA A 50 -17.42 8.86 5.16
C ALA A 50 -18.49 7.77 4.99
N LEU A 51 -18.49 6.78 5.89
CA LEU A 51 -19.54 5.76 5.94
C LEU A 51 -20.88 6.38 6.36
N SER A 52 -21.98 5.81 5.87
CA SER A 52 -23.32 6.22 6.33
C SER A 52 -23.52 5.93 7.83
N PRO A 53 -24.33 6.72 8.56
CA PRO A 53 -24.60 6.46 9.99
C PRO A 53 -25.14 5.05 10.27
N VAL A 54 -25.96 4.51 9.37
CA VAL A 54 -26.50 3.14 9.48
C VAL A 54 -25.38 2.09 9.34
N THR A 55 -24.43 2.30 8.43
CA THR A 55 -23.26 1.44 8.28
C THR A 55 -22.39 1.48 9.54
N ILE A 56 -22.13 2.68 10.08
CA ILE A 56 -21.35 2.85 11.31
C ILE A 56 -22.02 2.13 12.49
N ALA A 57 -23.34 2.27 12.64
CA ALA A 57 -24.08 1.62 13.70
C ALA A 57 -24.02 0.08 13.61
N LYS A 58 -24.04 -0.48 12.39
CA LYS A 58 -23.90 -1.93 12.17
C LYS A 58 -22.48 -2.43 12.42
N LYS A 59 -21.49 -1.65 12.00
CA LYS A 59 -20.07 -2.03 12.01
C LYS A 59 -19.39 -1.80 13.36
N GLY A 60 -19.86 -0.81 14.12
CA GLY A 60 -19.26 -0.35 15.38
C GLY A 60 -18.10 0.64 15.23
N PHE A 61 -17.74 1.04 14.02
CA PHE A 61 -16.67 2.02 13.75
C PHE A 61 -16.82 2.72 12.40
N SER A 62 -16.12 3.84 12.22
CA SER A 62 -16.27 4.73 11.07
C SER A 62 -15.28 4.51 9.92
N LYS A 63 -14.19 3.77 10.14
CA LYS A 63 -13.16 3.53 9.13
C LYS A 63 -13.69 2.73 7.92
N PRO A 64 -13.65 3.27 6.70
CA PRO A 64 -13.93 2.55 5.46
C PRO A 64 -12.93 1.40 5.21
N LEU A 65 -13.31 0.44 4.38
CA LEU A 65 -12.46 -0.62 3.78
C LEU A 65 -11.68 -1.56 4.72
N ILE A 66 -11.73 -1.40 6.04
CA ILE A 66 -10.98 -2.26 6.98
C ILE A 66 -11.79 -3.41 7.60
N GLU A 67 -13.10 -3.53 7.32
CA GLU A 67 -14.02 -4.43 8.07
C GLU A 67 -13.55 -5.87 8.13
N THR A 68 -13.30 -6.44 6.95
CA THR A 68 -12.86 -7.82 6.78
C THR A 68 -11.36 -7.91 6.59
N SER A 69 -10.67 -6.76 6.59
CA SER A 69 -9.30 -6.62 6.08
C SER A 69 -9.09 -7.10 4.63
N HIS A 70 -10.16 -7.45 3.89
CA HIS A 70 -10.02 -7.99 2.55
C HIS A 70 -9.32 -7.00 1.61
N MET A 71 -9.77 -5.74 1.56
CA MET A 71 -9.13 -4.72 0.74
C MET A 71 -7.66 -4.50 1.09
N LEU A 72 -7.32 -4.55 2.38
CA LEU A 72 -5.94 -4.38 2.85
C LEU A 72 -5.04 -5.54 2.39
N ASN A 73 -5.54 -6.77 2.51
CA ASN A 73 -4.80 -7.99 2.22
C ASN A 73 -4.73 -8.30 0.72
N SER A 74 -5.64 -7.75 -0.08
CA SER A 74 -5.65 -7.91 -1.55
C SER A 74 -4.66 -6.97 -2.25
N VAL A 75 -4.03 -6.03 -1.55
CA VAL A 75 -2.99 -5.19 -2.13
C VAL A 75 -1.71 -6.00 -2.25
N ASP A 76 -1.20 -6.13 -3.47
CA ASP A 76 0.09 -6.76 -3.74
C ASP A 76 0.88 -6.04 -4.84
N TYR A 77 2.12 -6.48 -5.04
CA TYR A 77 2.95 -6.09 -6.18
C TYR A 77 3.43 -7.34 -6.91
N ASP A 78 3.96 -7.14 -8.10
CA ASP A 78 4.51 -8.21 -8.92
C ASP A 78 5.79 -7.73 -9.63
N ILE A 79 6.77 -8.63 -9.71
CA ILE A 79 8.05 -8.43 -10.38
C ILE A 79 8.29 -9.45 -11.51
N LYS A 80 7.38 -10.42 -11.67
CA LYS A 80 7.40 -11.45 -12.72
C LYS A 80 6.01 -11.53 -13.31
N ASP A 81 5.81 -10.96 -14.51
CA ASP A 81 4.53 -10.95 -15.25
C ASP A 81 3.52 -11.98 -14.74
N GLY A 82 2.52 -11.50 -13.99
CA GLY A 82 1.61 -12.30 -13.20
C GLY A 82 1.11 -13.57 -13.87
N VAL A 83 1.63 -14.71 -13.39
CA VAL A 83 1.09 -16.05 -13.64
C VAL A 83 0.41 -16.55 -12.38
#